data_AF-A0A7C5TU35-F1
#
_entry.id   AF-A0A7C5TU35-F1
#
_cell.length_a   1.000
_cell.length_b   1.000
_cell.length_c   1.000
_cell.angle_alpha   90.00
_cell.angle_beta   90.00
_cell.angle_gamma   90.00
#
_symmetry.space_group_name_H-M   'P 1'
#
loop_
_entity.id
_entity.type
_entity.pdbx_description
1 polymer ?
#
loop_
_entity_poly.entity_id
_entity_poly.type
_entity_poly.pdbx_seq_one_letter_code
_entity_poly.pdbx_strand_id
1 'polypeptide(L)'
;MSRIVSITCPHCDATLEVDLEAGVVVRHHAPKHEAKVHDLEARLKALEEAKARAADKMAEAFRAEEARESVMEDRFKKLLEEAKERPDEDRPLRDIDLD
;
A
#
# COMPACT_ATOMS: atom_id res chain seq x y z
N MET A 1 21.94 30.01 42.67
CA MET A 1 21.45 31.15 41.86
C MET A 1 20.88 30.49 40.62
N SER A 2 19.55 30.33 40.53
CA SER A 2 18.91 29.45 39.54
C SER A 2 19.45 29.72 38.13
N ARG A 3 20.09 28.71 37.53
CA ARG A 3 20.67 28.81 36.19
C ARG A 3 19.73 28.13 35.20
N ILE A 4 18.90 28.96 34.57
CA ILE A 4 17.95 28.52 33.55
C ILE A 4 18.65 28.53 32.18
N VAL A 5 18.56 27.42 31.46
CA VAL A 5 19.14 27.26 30.11
C VAL A 5 18.05 26.79 29.15
N SER A 6 18.07 27.34 27.93
CA SER A 6 17.21 26.91 26.83
C SER A 6 17.89 25.79 26.04
N ILE A 7 17.22 24.66 25.90
CA ILE A 7 17.68 23.51 25.10
C ILE A 7 16.57 23.05 24.15
N THR A 8 16.96 22.47 23.01
CA THR A 8 16.01 21.87 22.07
C THR A 8 15.91 20.37 22.32
N CYS A 9 14.68 19.85 22.43
CA CYS A 9 14.43 18.43 22.62
C CYS A 9 14.68 17.65 21.31
N PRO A 10 15.57 16.63 21.28
CA PRO A 10 15.86 15.89 20.07
C PRO A 10 14.74 14.94 19.61
N HIS A 11 13.70 14.73 20.43
CA HIS A 11 12.58 13.85 20.10
C HIS A 11 11.43 14.58 19.39
N CYS A 12 11.18 15.84 19.75
CA CYS A 12 10.01 16.58 19.28
C CYS A 12 10.33 18.03 18.88
N ASP A 13 11.59 18.42 18.82
CA ASP A 13 12.07 19.77 18.47
C ASP A 13 11.47 20.91 19.33
N ALA A 14 10.90 20.57 20.49
CA ALA A 14 10.38 21.53 21.44
C ALA A 14 11.51 22.31 22.12
N THR A 15 11.31 23.61 22.36
CA THR A 15 12.22 24.42 23.18
C THR A 15 11.86 24.22 24.66
N LEU A 16 12.83 23.75 25.44
CA LEU A 16 12.69 23.50 26.87
C LEU A 16 13.54 24.51 27.64
N GLU A 17 12.95 25.13 28.67
CA GLU A 17 13.69 25.88 29.68
C GLU A 17 13.93 24.98 30.88
N VAL A 18 15.21 24.69 31.17
CA VAL A 18 15.62 23.78 32.24
C VAL A 18 16.42 24.55 33.29
N ASP A 19 16.06 24.39 34.56
CA ASP A 19 16.89 24.85 35.67
C ASP A 19 17.93 23.77 36.00
N LEU A 20 19.21 24.09 35.80
CA LEU A 20 20.32 23.17 36.01
C LEU A 20 20.59 22.89 37.50
N GLU A 21 20.21 23.79 38.41
CA GLU A 21 20.43 23.58 39.85
C GLU A 21 19.41 22.61 40.43
N ALA A 22 18.15 22.71 39.99
CA ALA A 22 17.06 21.86 40.46
C ALA A 22 16.85 20.60 39.59
N GLY A 23 17.39 20.55 38.37
CA GLY A 23 17.24 19.44 37.44
C GLY A 23 15.81 19.29 36.90
N VAL A 24 15.06 20.39 36.85
CA VAL A 24 13.64 20.39 36.45
C VAL A 24 13.41 21.22 35.19
N VAL A 25 12.43 20.79 34.39
CA VAL A 25 11.92 21.58 33.25
C VAL A 25 10.95 22.62 33.80
N VAL A 26 11.31 23.89 33.65
CA VAL A 26 10.51 25.04 34.10
C VAL A 26 9.43 25.38 33.07
N ARG A 27 9.76 25.32 31.77
CA ARG A 27 8.82 25.58 30.68
C ARG A 27 9.05 24.67 29.49
N HIS A 28 7.95 24.30 28.82
CA HIS A 28 7.93 23.56 27.58
C HIS A 28 7.20 24.37 26.51
N HIS A 29 7.91 24.75 25.45
CA HIS A 29 7.34 25.39 24.27
C HIS A 29 7.28 24.37 23.14
N ALA A 30 6.05 24.00 22.74
CA ALA A 30 5.84 23.12 21.60
C ALA A 30 6.50 23.73 20.34
N PRO A 31 7.07 22.89 19.44
CA PRO A 31 7.62 23.37 18.19
C PRO A 31 6.53 24.15 17.44
N LYS A 32 6.86 25.37 16.98
CA LYS A 32 6.03 26.07 16.01
C LYS A 32 6.13 25.30 14.70
N HIS A 33 5.28 24.29 14.53
CA HIS A 33 4.96 23.82 13.19
C HIS A 33 4.25 24.97 12.49
N GLU A 34 4.97 25.65 11.60
CA GLU A 34 4.32 26.47 10.60
C GLU A 34 3.29 25.57 9.93
N ALA A 35 2.01 25.90 10.10
CA ALA A 35 0.95 25.18 9.42
C ALA A 35 1.28 25.28 7.95
N LYS A 36 1.74 24.18 7.34
CA LYS A 36 1.88 24.09 5.90
C LYS A 36 0.48 24.36 5.37
N VAL A 37 0.26 25.56 4.87
CA VAL A 37 -0.95 25.90 4.14
C VAL A 37 -0.87 25.06 2.88
N HIS A 38 -1.38 23.85 2.97
CA HIS A 38 -1.52 22.99 1.81
C HIS A 38 -2.60 23.65 0.96
N ASP A 39 -2.19 24.18 -0.18
CA ASP A 39 -3.10 24.67 -1.19
C ASP A 39 -4.15 23.58 -1.49
N LEU A 40 -5.42 23.92 -1.24
CA LEU A 40 -6.54 22.99 -1.37
C LEU A 40 -6.65 22.52 -2.83
N GLU A 41 -6.35 23.41 -3.78
CA GLU A 41 -6.40 23.13 -5.21
C GLU A 41 -5.35 22.07 -5.59
N ALA A 42 -4.11 22.21 -5.11
CA ALA A 42 -3.08 21.19 -5.31
C ALA A 42 -3.48 19.81 -4.77
N ARG A 43 -4.19 19.75 -3.63
CA ARG A 43 -4.66 18.47 -3.08
C ARG A 43 -5.80 17.86 -3.90
N LEU A 44 -6.73 18.69 -4.38
CA LEU A 44 -7.82 18.23 -5.25
C LEU A 44 -7.27 17.66 -6.56
N LYS A 45 -6.31 18.35 -7.18
CA LYS A 45 -5.64 17.87 -8.39
C LYS A 45 -4.94 16.52 -8.17
N ALA A 46 -4.23 16.37 -7.05
CA ALA A 46 -3.58 15.10 -6.71
C ALA A 46 -4.58 13.94 -6.54
N LEU A 47 -5.78 14.21 -6.01
CA LEU A 47 -6.85 13.21 -5.88
C LEU A 47 -7.42 12.81 -7.24
N GLU A 48 -7.62 13.76 -8.14
CA GLU A 48 -8.08 13.50 -9.50
C GLU A 48 -7.06 12.64 -10.28
N GLU A 49 -5.78 12.98 -10.20
CA GLU A 49 -4.69 12.21 -10.81
C GLU A 49 -4.56 10.80 -10.21
N ALA A 50 -4.79 10.64 -8.91
CA ALA A 50 -4.83 9.32 -8.28
C ALA A 50 -6.02 8.48 -8.78
N LYS A 51 -7.19 9.11 -8.94
CA LYS A 51 -8.40 8.45 -9.45
C LYS A 51 -8.23 7.99 -10.90
N ALA A 52 -7.64 8.84 -11.76
CA ALA A 52 -7.35 8.48 -13.16
C ALA A 52 -6.42 7.26 -13.23
N ARG A 53 -5.30 7.29 -12.49
CA ARG A 53 -4.35 6.16 -12.43
C ARG A 53 -5.00 4.86 -11.91
N ALA A 54 -5.94 4.95 -10.98
CA ALA A 54 -6.65 3.78 -10.47
C ALA A 54 -7.59 3.19 -11.54
N ALA A 55 -8.30 4.04 -12.29
CA ALA A 55 -9.17 3.61 -13.36
C ALA A 55 -8.40 2.92 -14.50
N ASP A 56 -7.24 3.46 -14.88
CA ASP A 56 -6.40 2.87 -15.93
C ASP A 56 -5.92 1.47 -15.55
N LYS A 57 -5.44 1.30 -14.30
CA LYS A 57 -5.02 -0.01 -13.78
C LYS A 57 -6.15 -1.01 -13.73
N MET A 58 -7.35 -0.57 -13.35
CA MET A 58 -8.53 -1.44 -13.31
C MET A 58 -8.92 -1.90 -14.72
N ALA A 59 -8.89 -1.00 -15.71
CA ALA A 59 -9.18 -1.34 -17.10
C ALA A 59 -8.13 -2.29 -17.72
N GLU A 60 -6.86 -2.15 -17.33
CA GLU A 60 -5.80 -3.11 -17.71
C GLU A 60 -6.04 -4.49 -17.10
N ALA A 61 -6.33 -4.56 -15.79
CA ALA A 61 -6.61 -5.82 -15.11
C ALA A 61 -7.84 -6.52 -15.71
N PHE A 62 -8.89 -5.78 -16.04
CA PHE A 62 -10.09 -6.33 -16.65
C PHE A 62 -9.81 -6.96 -18.03
N ARG A 63 -9.07 -6.27 -18.89
CA ARG A 63 -8.66 -6.81 -20.20
C ARG A 63 -7.79 -8.06 -20.06
N ALA A 64 -6.93 -8.12 -19.03
CA ALA A 64 -6.11 -9.28 -18.76
C ALA A 64 -6.95 -10.51 -18.32
N GLU A 65 -7.99 -10.32 -17.51
CA GLU A 65 -8.89 -11.39 -17.11
C GLU A 65 -9.75 -11.91 -18.29
N GLU A 66 -10.30 -11.02 -19.13
CA GLU A 66 -11.04 -11.45 -20.33
C GLU A 66 -10.16 -12.27 -21.30
N ALA A 67 -8.92 -11.82 -21.52
CA ALA A 67 -7.95 -12.54 -22.33
C ALA A 67 -7.61 -13.92 -21.71
N ARG A 68 -7.54 -14.00 -20.38
CA ARG A 68 -7.28 -15.26 -19.68
C ARG A 68 -8.46 -16.22 -19.78
N GLU A 69 -9.69 -15.73 -19.64
CA GLU A 69 -10.92 -16.51 -19.75
C GLU A 69 -11.03 -17.16 -21.13
N SER A 70 -10.88 -16.37 -22.21
CA SER A 70 -10.92 -16.90 -23.59
C SER A 70 -9.86 -17.98 -23.84
N VAL A 71 -8.62 -17.78 -23.38
CA VAL A 71 -7.55 -18.79 -23.51
C VAL A 71 -7.86 -20.06 -22.73
N MET A 72 -8.47 -19.96 -21.54
CA MET A 72 -8.85 -21.13 -20.76
C MET A 72 -10.02 -21.88 -21.40
N GLU A 73 -11.01 -21.18 -21.95
CA GLU A 73 -12.11 -21.82 -22.68
C GLU A 73 -11.61 -22.59 -23.90
N ASP A 74 -10.72 -21.99 -24.69
CA ASP A 74 -10.16 -22.63 -25.88
C ASP A 74 -9.34 -23.88 -25.52
N ARG A 75 -8.57 -23.82 -24.44
CA ARG A 75 -7.84 -24.99 -23.92
C ARG A 75 -8.79 -26.06 -23.42
N PHE A 76 -9.85 -25.67 -22.70
CA PHE A 76 -10.85 -26.61 -22.20
C PHE A 76 -11.57 -27.34 -23.34
N LYS A 77 -11.98 -26.62 -24.39
CA LYS A 77 -12.61 -27.20 -25.58
C LYS A 77 -11.68 -28.22 -26.24
N LYS A 78 -10.41 -27.88 -26.45
CA LYS A 78 -9.42 -28.79 -27.04
C LYS A 78 -9.21 -30.06 -26.20
N LEU A 79 -8.98 -29.90 -24.89
CA LEU A 79 -8.82 -31.05 -23.99
C LEU A 79 -10.08 -31.92 -23.92
N LEU A 80 -11.27 -31.32 -24.02
CA LEU A 80 -12.53 -32.04 -24.05
C LEU A 80 -12.72 -32.83 -25.35
N GLU A 81 -12.29 -32.28 -26.49
CA GLU A 81 -12.28 -32.97 -27.78
C GLU A 81 -11.30 -34.15 -27.76
N GLU A 82 -10.06 -33.92 -27.30
CA GLU A 82 -9.03 -34.98 -27.14
C GLU A 82 -9.52 -36.13 -26.25
N ALA A 83 -10.19 -35.81 -25.12
CA ALA A 83 -10.75 -36.81 -24.23
C ALA A 83 -11.90 -37.62 -24.86
N LYS A 84 -12.67 -37.03 -25.78
CA LYS A 84 -13.72 -37.74 -26.52
C LYS A 84 -13.15 -38.66 -27.60
N GLU A 85 -12.02 -38.26 -28.21
CA GLU A 85 -11.34 -39.03 -29.26
C GLU A 85 -10.52 -40.21 -28.71
N ARG A 86 -10.06 -40.14 -27.45
CA ARG A 86 -9.31 -41.20 -26.76
C ARG A 86 -10.05 -41.70 -25.50
N PRO A 87 -11.22 -42.34 -25.65
CA PRO A 87 -12.03 -42.81 -24.52
C PRO A 87 -11.39 -43.97 -23.74
N ASP A 88 -10.39 -44.64 -24.30
CA ASP A 88 -9.76 -45.85 -23.77
C ASP A 88 -8.48 -45.59 -22.94
N GLU A 89 -8.13 -44.34 -22.68
CA GLU A 89 -7.06 -44.01 -21.72
C GLU A 89 -7.59 -44.05 -20.28
N ASP A 90 -6.91 -44.84 -19.45
CA ASP A 90 -7.15 -44.84 -18.01
C ASP A 90 -7.06 -43.41 -17.46
N ARG A 91 -7.96 -43.10 -16.51
CA ARG A 91 -7.99 -41.82 -15.81
C ARG A 91 -6.56 -41.46 -15.36
N PRO A 92 -6.08 -40.23 -15.63
CA PRO A 92 -4.77 -39.79 -15.15
C PRO A 92 -4.66 -40.02 -13.65
N LEU A 93 -3.58 -40.69 -13.23
CA LEU A 93 -3.31 -40.98 -11.83
C LEU A 93 -3.26 -39.65 -11.06
N ARG A 94 -4.12 -39.47 -10.06
CA ARG A 94 -4.13 -38.27 -9.23
C ARG A 94 -3.13 -38.45 -8.10
N ASP A 95 -2.62 -37.35 -7.56
CA ASP A 95 -1.76 -37.39 -6.36
C ASP A 95 -2.47 -38.03 -5.15
N ILE A 96 -3.81 -38.03 -5.14
CA ILE A 96 -4.64 -38.66 -4.11
C ILE A 96 -4.70 -40.20 -4.27
N ASP A 97 -4.41 -40.69 -5.47
CA ASP A 97 -4.44 -42.11 -5.84
C ASP A 97 -3.03 -42.77 -5.72
N LEU A 98 -2.00 -42.00 -5.34
CA LEU A 98 -0.66 -42.49 -5.03
C LEU A 98 -0.60 -42.89 -3.54
N ASP A 99 -0.62 -44.20 -3.25
CA ASP A 99 -0.35 -44.76 -1.92
C ASP A 99 1.06 -44.40 -1.40
#